data_AF-A0AAW7QNM7-F1
#
_entry.id   AF-A0AAW7QNM7-F1
#
_cell.length_a   1.000
_cell.length_b   1.000
_cell.length_c   1.000
_cell.angle_alpha   90.00
_cell.angle_beta   90.00
_cell.angle_gamma   90.00
#
_symmetry.space_group_name_H-M   'P 1'
#
loop_
_entity.id
_entity.type
_entity.pdbx_description
1 polymer ?
#
loop_
_entity_poly.entity_id
_entity_poly.type
_entity_poly.pdbx_seq_one_letter_code
_entity_poly.pdbx_strand_id
1 'polypeptide(L)'
;MQESTKKIGVDPGVAATLKGTVFEVRQGYKSKDAKRQNADIANAATAYTQAYLPCAAILSTQIDTDISDRYRREKWMLLTGVVGANDPLISVYDFMRDVIGYDLASFFERNSPTLRKAVEDILRVLLT
;
A
#
# COMPACT_ATOMS: atom_id res chain seq x y z
N MET A 1 13.59 5.58 4.06
CA MET A 1 13.36 4.82 5.31
C MET A 1 13.33 5.71 6.54
N GLN A 2 14.35 6.53 6.80
CA GLN A 2 14.38 7.47 7.94
C GLN A 2 13.19 8.44 7.98
N GLU A 3 12.83 9.03 6.83
CA GLU A 3 11.67 9.92 6.74
C GLU A 3 10.37 9.17 7.02
N SER A 4 10.26 7.94 6.51
CA SER A 4 9.11 7.04 6.75
C SER A 4 8.96 6.75 8.24
N THR A 5 10.02 6.28 8.92
CA THR A 5 9.99 5.97 10.36
C THR A 5 9.67 7.21 11.20
N LYS A 6 10.17 8.39 10.81
CA LYS A 6 9.84 9.66 11.47
C LYS A 6 8.36 10.02 11.29
N LYS A 7 7.79 9.86 10.09
CA LYS A 7 6.40 10.21 9.76
C LYS A 7 5.37 9.47 10.62
N ILE A 8 5.61 8.19 10.88
CA ILE A 8 4.76 7.37 11.74
C ILE A 8 5.19 7.37 13.22
N GLY A 9 6.30 8.04 13.56
CA GLY A 9 6.78 8.15 14.94
C GLY A 9 7.29 6.83 15.52
N VAL A 10 8.10 6.10 14.75
CA VAL A 10 8.89 4.98 15.25
C VAL A 10 10.05 5.54 16.09
N ASP A 11 10.32 4.91 17.22
CA ASP A 11 11.45 5.28 18.09
C ASP A 11 12.78 5.27 17.31
N PRO A 12 13.65 6.28 17.47
CA PRO A 12 14.93 6.35 16.74
C PRO A 12 15.84 5.14 16.97
N GLY A 13 15.85 4.58 18.18
CA GLY A 13 16.62 3.38 18.51
C GLY A 13 16.11 2.17 17.73
N VAL A 14 14.78 2.00 17.66
CA VAL A 14 14.16 0.96 16.82
C VAL A 14 14.44 1.21 15.34
N ALA A 15 14.24 2.44 14.86
CA ALA A 15 14.46 2.81 13.46
C ALA A 15 15.89 2.51 12.99
N ALA A 16 16.89 2.69 13.86
CA ALA A 16 18.29 2.37 13.57
C ALA A 16 18.56 0.86 13.42
N THR A 17 17.69 -0.01 13.97
CA THR A 17 17.83 -1.47 13.82
C THR A 17 17.20 -2.02 12.54
N LEU A 18 16.35 -1.23 11.86
CA LEU A 18 15.59 -1.70 10.70
C LEU A 18 16.52 -1.95 9.50
N LYS A 19 16.37 -3.11 8.88
CA LYS A 19 17.18 -3.60 7.75
C LYS A 19 16.56 -3.29 6.39
N GLY A 20 15.30 -2.89 6.37
CA GLY A 20 14.52 -2.73 5.14
C GLY A 20 13.06 -2.45 5.41
N THR A 21 12.27 -2.52 4.34
CA THR A 21 10.80 -2.41 4.38
C THR A 21 10.19 -3.65 3.74
N VAL A 22 9.13 -4.19 4.33
CA VAL A 22 8.31 -5.24 3.74
C VAL A 22 6.95 -4.69 3.36
N PHE A 23 6.45 -5.07 2.18
CA PHE A 23 5.23 -4.52 1.61
C PHE A 23 4.11 -5.56 1.63
N GLU A 24 2.98 -5.19 2.22
CA GLU A 24 1.70 -5.86 2.06
C GLU A 24 0.92 -5.12 0.97
N VAL A 25 0.88 -5.70 -0.24
CA VAL A 25 0.29 -5.05 -1.42
C VAL A 25 -1.16 -5.49 -1.61
N ARG A 26 -2.06 -4.53 -1.81
CA ARG A 26 -3.51 -4.78 -1.96
C ARG A 26 -4.11 -3.93 -3.06
N GLN A 27 -5.04 -4.50 -3.82
CA GLN A 27 -5.81 -3.73 -4.81
C GLN A 27 -6.73 -2.71 -4.13
N GLY A 28 -7.42 -3.11 -3.06
CA GLY A 28 -8.30 -2.23 -2.26
C GLY A 28 -8.64 -2.84 -0.90
N TYR A 29 -9.21 -2.03 -0.01
CA TYR A 29 -9.53 -2.42 1.36
C TYR A 29 -10.95 -1.97 1.73
N LYS A 30 -11.95 -2.71 1.25
CA LYS A 30 -13.37 -2.34 1.40
C LYS A 30 -14.07 -2.91 2.63
N SER A 31 -13.62 -4.07 3.14
CA SER A 31 -14.32 -4.79 4.20
C SER A 31 -13.73 -4.49 5.58
N LYS A 32 -14.57 -4.11 6.56
CA LYS A 32 -14.22 -4.08 8.00
C LYS A 32 -14.14 -5.48 8.63
N ASP A 33 -13.67 -6.47 7.87
CA ASP A 33 -13.53 -7.84 8.35
C ASP A 33 -12.47 -7.89 9.47
N ALA A 34 -12.91 -8.24 10.68
CA ALA A 34 -12.05 -8.21 11.86
C ALA A 34 -10.93 -9.24 11.78
N LYS A 35 -11.20 -10.41 11.17
CA LYS A 35 -10.21 -11.47 11.00
C LYS A 35 -9.04 -11.00 10.13
N ARG A 36 -9.33 -10.37 9.00
CA ARG A 36 -8.34 -9.80 8.09
C ARG A 36 -7.51 -8.71 8.76
N GLN A 37 -8.14 -7.77 9.46
CA GLN A 37 -7.42 -6.71 10.18
C GLN A 37 -6.47 -7.26 11.25
N ASN A 38 -6.89 -8.29 11.99
CA ASN A 38 -6.05 -8.88 13.02
C ASN A 38 -4.85 -9.63 12.42
N ALA A 39 -5.04 -10.32 11.29
CA ALA A 39 -3.94 -10.96 10.56
C ALA A 39 -2.94 -9.92 10.04
N ASP A 40 -3.43 -8.79 9.52
CA ASP A 40 -2.61 -7.71 9.01
C ASP A 40 -1.72 -7.09 10.11
N ILE A 41 -2.28 -6.87 11.30
CA ILE A 41 -1.54 -6.37 12.46
C ILE A 41 -0.52 -7.40 12.96
N ALA A 42 -0.88 -8.67 12.99
CA ALA A 42 0.06 -9.75 13.36
C ALA A 42 1.25 -9.81 12.38
N ASN A 43 1.00 -9.61 11.08
CA ASN A 43 2.06 -9.52 10.08
C ASN A 43 2.95 -8.29 10.28
N ALA A 44 2.36 -7.12 10.57
CA ALA A 44 3.13 -5.90 10.87
C ALA A 44 4.01 -6.06 12.12
N ALA A 45 3.49 -6.68 13.18
CA ALA A 45 4.26 -7.01 14.37
C ALA A 45 5.41 -7.98 14.04
N THR A 46 5.15 -9.00 13.23
CA THR A 46 6.17 -9.95 12.78
C THR A 46 7.28 -9.24 12.00
N ALA A 47 6.94 -8.30 11.10
CA ALA A 47 7.93 -7.50 10.38
C ALA A 47 8.87 -6.76 11.34
N TYR A 48 8.32 -6.12 12.38
CA TYR A 48 9.13 -5.46 13.40
C TYR A 48 10.04 -6.43 14.17
N THR A 49 9.56 -7.62 14.55
CA THR A 49 10.41 -8.63 15.20
C THR A 49 11.57 -9.10 14.32
N GLN A 50 11.39 -9.05 13.00
CA GLN A 50 12.42 -9.39 12.01
C GLN A 50 13.27 -8.17 11.59
N ALA A 51 13.09 -7.03 12.26
CA ALA A 51 13.75 -5.76 11.96
C ALA A 51 13.44 -5.21 10.56
N TYR A 52 12.19 -5.29 10.12
CA TYR A 52 11.70 -4.64 8.90
C TYR A 52 10.60 -3.63 9.24
N LEU A 53 10.60 -2.50 8.53
CA LEU A 53 9.49 -1.57 8.54
C LEU A 53 8.31 -2.19 7.78
N PRO A 54 7.14 -2.43 8.40
CA PRO A 54 5.98 -2.84 7.64
C PRO A 54 5.44 -1.65 6.82
N CYS A 55 4.98 -1.92 5.60
CA CYS A 55 4.31 -0.94 4.73
C CYS A 55 3.09 -1.58 4.04
N ALA A 56 1.91 -0.99 4.21
CA ALA A 56 0.70 -1.36 3.49
C ALA A 56 0.62 -0.52 2.23
N ALA A 57 0.66 -1.16 1.06
CA ALA A 57 0.52 -0.50 -0.24
C ALA A 57 -0.84 -0.85 -0.84
N ILE A 58 -1.77 0.10 -0.80
CA ILE A 58 -3.14 -0.07 -1.29
C ILE A 58 -3.27 0.69 -2.60
N LEU A 59 -3.47 -0.01 -3.71
CA LEU A 59 -3.52 0.57 -5.07
C LEU A 59 -4.76 1.44 -5.34
N SER A 60 -5.72 1.46 -4.42
CA SER A 60 -6.92 2.28 -4.48
C SER A 60 -6.93 3.35 -3.39
N THR A 61 -7.79 4.35 -3.55
CA THR A 61 -8.13 5.32 -2.50
C THR A 61 -9.10 4.74 -1.46
N GLN A 62 -9.56 3.50 -1.65
CA GLN A 62 -10.60 2.87 -0.85
C GLN A 62 -9.98 2.09 0.31
N ILE A 63 -9.73 2.80 1.40
CA ILE A 63 -9.53 2.26 2.75
C ILE A 63 -10.41 3.05 3.71
N ASP A 64 -11.09 2.34 4.61
CA ASP A 64 -11.86 2.97 5.68
C ASP A 64 -10.97 3.70 6.68
N THR A 65 -11.43 4.86 7.17
CA THR A 65 -10.66 5.71 8.08
C THR A 65 -10.28 4.99 9.38
N ASP A 66 -11.20 4.21 9.96
CA ASP A 66 -10.95 3.49 11.22
C ASP A 66 -9.83 2.47 11.06
N ILE A 67 -9.78 1.80 9.91
CA ILE A 67 -8.73 0.83 9.57
C ILE A 67 -7.41 1.57 9.36
N SER A 68 -7.42 2.68 8.61
CA SER A 68 -6.23 3.49 8.37
C SER A 68 -5.61 4.01 9.67
N ASP A 69 -6.44 4.45 10.62
CA ASP A 69 -6.01 4.96 11.91
C ASP A 69 -5.55 3.84 12.85
N ARG A 70 -6.16 2.67 12.76
CA ARG A 70 -5.65 1.46 13.43
C ARG A 70 -4.25 1.12 12.92
N TYR A 71 -4.01 1.12 11.61
CA TYR A 71 -2.71 0.76 11.05
C TYR A 71 -1.63 1.79 11.39
N ARG A 72 -1.96 3.07 11.36
CA ARG A 72 -1.05 4.14 11.81
C ARG A 72 -0.68 4.01 13.29
N ARG A 73 -1.62 3.62 14.16
CA ARG A 73 -1.35 3.38 15.59
C ARG A 73 -0.35 2.25 15.80
N GLU A 74 -0.40 1.21 14.98
CA GLU A 74 0.57 0.11 14.96
C GLU A 74 1.88 0.45 14.25
N LYS A 75 2.13 1.74 13.97
CA LYS A 75 3.34 2.22 13.28
C LYS A 75 3.51 1.59 11.89
N TRP A 76 2.41 1.29 11.22
CA TRP A 76 2.47 0.78 9.86
C TRP A 76 2.49 1.93 8.86
N MET A 77 3.49 1.96 7.96
CA MET A 77 3.44 2.86 6.81
C MET A 77 2.23 2.53 5.94
N LEU A 78 1.53 3.56 5.46
CA LEU A 78 0.34 3.39 4.63
C LEU A 78 0.49 4.22 3.36
N LEU A 79 0.58 3.53 2.23
CA LEU A 79 0.51 4.10 0.89
C LEU A 79 -0.85 3.77 0.29
N THR A 80 -1.45 4.75 -0.37
CA THR A 80 -2.79 4.65 -0.98
C THR A 80 -2.73 4.96 -2.47
N GLY A 81 -3.79 4.61 -3.19
CA GLY A 81 -3.89 4.79 -4.64
C GLY A 81 -4.19 6.23 -5.08
N VAL A 82 -3.81 7.24 -4.30
CA VAL A 82 -3.94 8.64 -4.72
C VAL A 82 -2.95 8.91 -5.84
N VAL A 83 -3.39 9.55 -6.92
CA VAL A 83 -2.53 9.97 -8.04
C VAL A 83 -2.25 11.47 -7.90
N GLY A 84 -1.02 11.89 -8.18
CA GLY A 84 -0.64 13.31 -8.20
C GLY A 84 -0.55 13.98 -6.83
N ALA A 85 -0.32 13.20 -5.75
CA ALA A 85 -0.09 13.77 -4.43
C ALA A 85 1.30 14.45 -4.32
N ASN A 86 2.23 14.08 -5.20
CA ASN A 86 3.63 14.47 -5.15
C ASN A 86 4.28 14.14 -3.80
N ASP A 87 3.86 13.03 -3.18
CA ASP A 87 4.39 12.55 -1.90
C ASP A 87 4.50 11.01 -1.92
N PRO A 88 5.72 10.45 -2.09
CA PRO A 88 5.95 9.00 -2.13
C PRO A 88 5.76 8.32 -0.76
N LEU A 89 5.51 9.07 0.30
CA LEU A 89 5.21 8.54 1.63
C LEU A 89 3.70 8.35 1.88
N ILE A 90 2.83 8.75 0.94
CA ILE A 90 1.36 8.53 1.03
C ILE A 90 0.75 7.93 -0.23
N SER A 91 1.40 8.07 -1.39
CA SER A 91 0.91 7.55 -2.66
C SER A 91 1.75 6.37 -3.14
N VAL A 92 1.08 5.25 -3.47
CA VAL A 92 1.74 4.13 -4.14
C VAL A 92 2.25 4.54 -5.51
N TYR A 93 1.51 5.39 -6.24
CA TYR A 93 1.89 5.81 -7.58
C TYR A 93 3.09 6.77 -7.57
N ASP A 94 3.12 7.72 -6.63
CA ASP A 94 4.30 8.58 -6.46
C ASP A 94 5.50 7.77 -5.95
N PHE A 95 5.30 6.81 -5.04
CA PHE A 95 6.38 5.89 -4.62
C PHE A 95 6.96 5.10 -5.80
N MET A 96 6.11 4.53 -6.64
CA MET A 96 6.56 3.79 -7.82
C MET A 96 7.33 4.70 -8.79
N ARG A 97 6.84 5.91 -9.05
CA ARG A 97 7.50 6.86 -9.94
C ARG A 97 8.83 7.36 -9.37
N ASP A 98 8.83 7.85 -8.14
CA ASP A 98 9.93 8.65 -7.58
C ASP A 98 10.98 7.79 -6.86
N VAL A 99 10.59 6.65 -6.31
CA VAL A 99 11.49 5.75 -5.56
C VAL A 99 11.89 4.53 -6.38
N ILE A 100 10.92 3.88 -7.04
CA ILE A 100 11.20 2.69 -7.88
C ILE A 100 11.68 3.10 -9.29
N GLY A 101 11.34 4.30 -9.76
CA GLY A 101 11.69 4.78 -11.10
C GLY A 101 10.76 4.25 -12.20
N TYR A 102 9.56 3.79 -11.83
CA TYR A 102 8.57 3.28 -12.78
C TYR A 102 7.22 3.96 -12.62
N ASP A 103 6.78 4.68 -13.65
CA ASP A 103 5.48 5.34 -13.65
C ASP A 103 4.34 4.34 -13.90
N LEU A 104 3.89 3.72 -12.81
CA LEU A 104 2.82 2.74 -12.79
C LEU A 104 1.46 3.36 -13.18
N ALA A 105 1.21 4.62 -12.82
CA ALA A 105 -0.03 5.30 -13.17
C ALA A 105 -0.11 5.49 -14.69
N SER A 106 0.94 6.07 -15.28
CA SER A 106 1.02 6.26 -16.72
C SER A 106 1.00 4.94 -17.49
N PHE A 107 1.55 3.86 -16.92
CA PHE A 107 1.41 2.51 -17.50
C PHE A 107 -0.06 2.08 -17.61
N PHE A 108 -0.84 2.18 -16.52
CA PHE A 108 -2.25 1.79 -16.56
C PHE A 108 -3.07 2.70 -17.48
N GLU A 109 -2.81 4.00 -17.49
CA GLU A 109 -3.50 4.95 -18.36
C GLU A 109 -3.29 4.63 -19.85
N ARG A 110 -2.03 4.42 -20.27
CA ARG A 110 -1.72 4.08 -21.68
C ARG A 110 -2.32 2.75 -22.13
N ASN A 111 -2.43 1.79 -21.21
CA ASN A 111 -2.92 0.45 -21.51
C ASN A 111 -4.42 0.25 -21.22
N SER A 112 -5.10 1.26 -20.66
CA SER A 112 -6.51 1.20 -20.29
C SER A 112 -7.43 0.72 -21.43
N PRO A 113 -7.28 1.17 -22.70
CA PRO A 113 -8.11 0.67 -23.80
C PRO A 113 -7.94 -0.84 -24.02
N THR A 114 -6.71 -1.34 -23.97
CA THR A 114 -6.39 -2.77 -24.15
C THR A 114 -6.93 -3.60 -23.00
N LEU A 115 -6.72 -3.16 -21.76
CA LEU A 115 -7.22 -3.83 -20.56
C LEU A 115 -8.75 -3.88 -20.55
N ARG A 116 -9.40 -2.77 -20.90
CA ARG A 116 -10.85 -2.68 -20.99
C ARG A 116 -11.40 -3.66 -22.03
N LYS A 117 -10.82 -3.69 -23.24
CA LYS A 117 -11.24 -4.62 -24.29
C LYS A 117 -11.15 -6.07 -23.82
N ALA A 118 -10.04 -6.46 -23.19
CA ALA A 118 -9.86 -7.81 -22.68
C ALA A 118 -10.91 -8.18 -21.61
N VAL A 119 -11.23 -7.25 -20.70
CA VAL A 119 -12.28 -7.47 -19.70
C VAL A 119 -13.66 -7.60 -20.36
N GLU A 120 -13.99 -6.74 -21.31
CA GLU A 120 -15.27 -6.79 -22.04
C GLU A 120 -15.42 -8.11 -22.81
N ASP A 121 -14.36 -8.58 -23.48
CA ASP A 121 -14.36 -9.85 -24.21
C ASP A 121 -14.60 -11.04 -23.26
N ILE A 122 -13.94 -11.07 -22.09
CA ILE A 122 -14.17 -12.10 -21.06
C ILE A 122 -15.62 -12.05 -20.55
N LEU A 123 -16.13 -10.86 -20.25
CA LEU A 123 -17.50 -10.70 -19.75
C LEU A 123 -18.54 -11.17 -20.77
N ARG A 124 -18.31 -10.93 -22.07
CA ARG A 124 -19.19 -11.43 -23.13
C ARG A 124 -19.27 -12.95 -23.14
N VAL A 125 -18.13 -13.64 -22.99
CA VAL A 125 -18.09 -15.11 -22.94
C VAL A 125 -18.78 -15.66 -21.70
N LEU A 126 -18.61 -15.00 -20.55
CA LEU A 126 -19.18 -15.47 -19.28
C LEU A 126 -20.67 -15.16 -19.09
N LEU A 127 -21.21 -14.18 -19.82
CA LEU A 127 -22.60 -13.73 -19.73
C LEU A 127 -23.50 -14.24 -20.87
N THR A 128 -22.98 -15.15 -21.70
CA THR A 128 -23.72 -15.94 -22.70
C THR A 128 -23.79 -17.39 -22.29
#